data_AF-A0A962WLS3-F1
#
_entry.id   AF-A0A962WLS3-F1
#
_cell.length_a   1.000
_cell.length_b   1.000
_cell.length_c   1.000
_cell.angle_alpha   90.00
_cell.angle_beta   90.00
_cell.angle_gamma   90.00
#
_symmetry.space_group_name_H-M   'P 1'
#
loop_
_entity.id
_entity.type
_entity.pdbx_description
1 polymer ?
#
loop_
_entity_poly.entity_id
_entity_poly.type
_entity_poly.pdbx_seq_one_letter_code
_entity_poly.pdbx_strand_id
1 'polypeptide(L)' 'MKEDAGQTLARQWEMLRAVPRAPRKITTAELEVHLKDRGYGISRRSIERDLQKLSAWFPLT' A
#
# COMPACT_ATOMS: atom_id res chain seq x y z
N MET A 1 19.90 -3.02 -7.53
CA MET A 1 18.98 -1.91 -7.85
C MET A 1 18.71 -1.16 -6.57
N LYS A 2 19.20 0.08 -6.43
CA LYS A 2 18.89 0.91 -5.26
C LYS A 2 17.40 1.25 -5.35
N GLU A 3 16.61 0.81 -4.38
CA GLU A 3 15.23 1.27 -4.27
C GLU A 3 15.26 2.78 -4.07
N ASP A 4 14.76 3.52 -5.06
CA ASP A 4 14.68 4.96 -4.99
C ASP A 4 13.68 5.32 -3.88
N ALA A 5 14.10 6.14 -2.91
CA ALA A 5 13.22 6.56 -1.81
C ALA A 5 11.92 7.18 -2.35
N GLY A 6 11.99 7.82 -3.53
CA GLY A 6 10.81 8.34 -4.24
C GLY A 6 9.82 7.25 -4.66
N GLN A 7 10.29 6.09 -5.12
CA GLN A 7 9.42 4.96 -5.48
C GLN A 7 8.71 4.37 -4.26
N THR A 8 9.39 4.33 -3.11
CA THR A 8 8.78 3.86 -1.85
C THR A 8 7.69 4.80 -1.38
N LEU A 9 7.92 6.12 -1.42
CA LEU A 9 6.90 7.10 -1.07
C LEU A 9 5.71 7.04 -2.03
N ALA A 10 5.94 7.06 -3.35
CA ALA A 10 4.88 7.00 -4.35
C ALA A 10 3.98 5.76 -4.16
N ARG A 11 4.59 4.62 -3.86
CA ARG A 11 3.87 3.38 -3.54
C ARG A 11 3.04 3.49 -2.26
N GLN A 12 3.60 4.00 -1.17
CA GLN A 12 2.87 4.18 0.09
C GLN A 12 1.69 5.15 -0.07
N TRP A 13 1.87 6.21 -0.86
CA TRP A 13 0.79 7.11 -1.24
C TRP A 13 -0.30 6.40 -2.05
N GLU A 14 0.07 5.56 -3.01
CA GLU A 14 -0.92 4.80 -3.78
C GLU A 14 -1.65 3.77 -2.92
N MET A 15 -0.99 3.13 -1.95
CA MET A 15 -1.64 2.27 -0.95
C MET A 15 -2.70 3.05 -0.16
N LEU A 16 -2.37 4.23 0.37
CA LEU A 16 -3.31 5.06 1.12
C LEU A 16 -4.53 5.48 0.28
N ARG A 17 -4.33 5.77 -1.01
CA ARG A 17 -5.43 6.11 -1.93
C ARG A 17 -6.35 4.92 -2.21
N ALA A 18 -5.80 3.70 -2.22
CA ALA A 18 -6.55 2.48 -2.47
C ALA A 18 -7.31 1.97 -1.24
N VAL A 19 -6.87 2.31 -0.01
CA VAL A 19 -7.60 1.97 1.21
C VAL A 19 -8.92 2.78 1.27
N PRO A 20 -10.09 2.11 1.21
CA PRO A 20 -11.36 2.80 1.27
C PRO A 20 -11.66 3.25 2.70
N ARG A 21 -12.52 4.27 2.83
CA ARG A 21 -13.06 4.65 4.14
C ARG A 21 -14.07 3.62 4.63
N ALA A 22 -14.17 3.48 5.96
CA ALA A 22 -15.18 2.66 6.60
C ALA A 22 -16.60 3.00 6.09
N PRO A 23 -17.50 2.02 5.93
CA PRO A 23 -17.37 0.60 6.32
C PRO A 23 -16.74 -0.30 5.25
N ARG A 24 -16.35 0.24 4.09
CA ARG A 24 -15.75 -0.56 3.01
C ARG A 24 -14.35 -1.00 3.42
N LYS A 25 -13.93 -2.15 2.90
CA LYS A 25 -12.61 -2.74 3.18
C LYS A 25 -11.96 -3.16 1.87
N ILE A 26 -10.64 -3.23 1.89
CA ILE A 26 -9.83 -3.80 0.82
C ILE A 26 -8.89 -4.83 1.44
N THR A 27 -8.74 -5.96 0.77
CA THR A 27 -7.80 -7.01 1.16
C THR A 27 -6.40 -6.69 0.65
N THR A 28 -5.37 -7.27 1.27
CA THR A 28 -3.99 -7.13 0.80
C THR A 28 -3.77 -7.75 -0.58
N ALA A 29 -4.56 -8.76 -0.94
CA ALA A 29 -4.54 -9.35 -2.28
C ALA A 29 -5.11 -8.40 -3.35
N GLU A 30 -6.23 -7.72 -3.07
CA GLU A 30 -6.77 -6.69 -3.96
C GLU A 30 -5.81 -5.49 -4.09
N LEU A 31 -5.18 -5.08 -2.98
CA LEU A 31 -4.18 -4.03 -2.99
C LEU A 31 -2.94 -4.41 -3.83
N GLU A 32 -2.51 -5.67 -3.77
CA GLU A 32 -1.41 -6.20 -4.58
C GLU A 32 -1.72 -6.13 -6.07
N VAL A 33 -2.92 -6.55 -6.47
CA VAL A 33 -3.39 -6.45 -7.86
C VAL A 33 -3.43 -4.98 -8.30
N HIS A 34 -4.04 -4.10 -7.50
CA HIS A 34 -4.11 -2.67 -7.78
C HIS A 34 -2.73 -2.05 -7.97
N LEU A 35 -1.79 -2.35 -7.07
CA LEU A 35 -0.44 -1.81 -7.12
C LEU A 35 0.33 -2.38 -8.33
N LYS A 36 0.15 -3.65 -8.65
CA LYS A 36 0.73 -4.28 -9.84
C LYS A 36 0.22 -3.63 -11.13
N ASP A 37 -1.07 -3.36 -11.24
CA ASP A 37 -1.68 -2.68 -12.39
C ASP A 37 -1.18 -1.24 -12.55
N ARG A 38 -0.72 -0.63 -11.45
CA ARG A 38 -0.06 0.68 -11.43
C ARG A 38 1.45 0.63 -11.69
N GLY A 39 2.01 -0.56 -11.92
CA GLY A 39 3.43 -0.77 -12.20
C GLY A 39 4.31 -1.04 -10.96
N TYR A 40 3.71 -1.19 -9.77
CA TYR A 40 4.43 -1.52 -8.54
C TYR A 40 4.46 -3.03 -8.31
N GLY A 41 5.56 -3.68 -8.70
CA GLY A 41 5.80 -5.10 -8.43
C GLY A 41 6.27 -5.34 -7.00
N ILE A 42 5.35 -5.50 -6.05
CA ILE A 42 5.65 -5.74 -4.64
C ILE A 42 4.95 -7.00 -4.11
N SER A 43 5.53 -7.59 -3.07
CA SER A 43 4.94 -8.76 -2.39
C SER A 43 3.93 -8.36 -1.32
N ARG A 44 3.00 -9.27 -1.02
CA ARG A 44 2.07 -9.17 0.13
C ARG A 44 2.75 -8.80 1.45
N ARG A 45 3.88 -9.43 1.77
CA ARG A 45 4.67 -9.10 2.99
C ARG A 45 5.13 -7.63 3.03
N SER A 46 5.39 -7.03 1.86
CA SER A 46 5.76 -5.62 1.77
C SER A 46 4.56 -4.69 1.93
N ILE A 47 3.42 -5.07 1.35
CA ILE A 47 2.14 -4.39 1.55
C ILE A 47 1.77 -4.37 3.03
N GLU A 48 1.75 -5.53 3.69
CA GLU A 48 1.40 -5.65 5.11
C GLU A 48 2.31 -4.81 6.00
N ARG A 49 3.63 -4.87 5.75
CA ARG A 49 4.62 -4.07 6.48
C ARG A 49 4.41 -2.56 6.28
N ASP A 50 4.13 -2.12 5.04
CA ASP A 50 3.90 -0.71 4.74
C ASP A 50 2.57 -0.24 5.37
N LEU A 51 1.50 -1.03 5.29
CA LEU A 51 0.22 -0.76 5.96
C LEU A 51 0.36 -0.67 7.48
N GLN A 52 1.11 -1.58 8.11
CA GLN A 52 1.36 -1.56 9.55
C GLN A 52 2.16 -0.32 9.98
N LYS A 53 3.07 0.17 9.13
CA LYS A 53 3.76 1.44 9.39
C LYS A 53 2.82 2.63 9.21
N LEU A 54 2.01 2.62 8.16
CA LEU A 54 1.05 3.68 7.86
C LEU A 54 -0.05 3.78 8.93
N SER A 55 -0.50 2.67 9.52
CA SER A 55 -1.50 2.67 10.58
C SER A 55 -1.05 3.39 11.86
N ALA A 56 0.26 3.59 12.06
CA ALA A 56 0.78 4.39 13.17
C ALA A 56 0.49 5.89 12.99
N TRP A 57 0.29 6.35 11.76
CA TRP A 57 0.12 7.76 11.40
C TRP A 57 -1.28 8.07 10.83
N PHE A 58 -1.95 7.07 10.29
CA PHE A 58 -3.27 7.18 9.65
C PHE A 58 -4.26 6.23 10.32
N PRO A 59 -5.52 6.65 10.56
CA PRO A 59 -6.55 5.80 11.15
C PRO A 59 -7.07 4.81 10.10
N LEU A 60 -6.34 3.71 9.89
CA LEU A 60 -6.69 2.65 8.93
C LEU A 60 -7.59 1.55 9.53
N THR A 61 -8.32 1.87 10.61
CA THR A 61 -9.18 0.93 11.36
C THR A 61 -10.66 1.23 11.15
#